data_AF-A0A2D7NI33-F1
#
_entry.id   AF-A0A2D7NI33-F1
#
_cell.length_a   1.000
_cell.length_b   1.000
_cell.length_c   1.000
_cell.angle_alpha   90.00
_cell.angle_beta   90.00
_cell.angle_gamma   90.00
#
_symmetry.space_group_name_H-M   'P 1'
#
loop_
_entity.id
_entity.type
_entity.pdbx_description
1 polymer ?
#
loop_
_entity_poly.entity_id
_entity_poly.type
_entity_poly.pdbx_seq_one_letter_code
_entity_poly.pdbx_strand_id
1 'polypeptide(L)'
;MSAEGNARVLDLKAIEHFKGVLVGFGETLKATIMEADSEIGRAINWLETDRIQHWRNQIRKRQELINIARSELYRKQMQGSEKDGRPSVVDEKKKLQQAQRALEVAQRKLETCKKWRNRLEREYSMYKGQTSMLGTIAEKNVPEGVARLDRMLDNLEQYVNEKSGAQTELSSLLSTESKESIKRSGRSQEPTTTPSEPPTTEAEASQQPPESGSET
;
A
#
# COMPACT_ATOMS: atom_id res chain seq x y z
N MET A 1 16.84 -20.37 -43.87
CA MET A 1 16.05 -19.16 -44.17
C MET A 1 15.34 -18.78 -42.89
N SER A 2 15.74 -17.66 -42.31
CA SER A 2 15.42 -17.25 -40.94
C SER A 2 13.93 -17.00 -40.76
N ALA A 3 13.33 -17.66 -39.77
CA ALA A 3 12.00 -17.33 -39.29
C ALA A 3 12.10 -15.98 -38.56
N GLU A 4 11.53 -14.94 -39.15
CA GLU A 4 11.40 -13.62 -38.56
C GLU A 4 10.63 -13.73 -37.23
N GLY A 5 11.32 -13.36 -36.13
CA GLY A 5 10.74 -13.33 -34.80
C GLY A 5 9.66 -12.26 -34.72
N ASN A 6 8.40 -12.66 -34.90
CA ASN A 6 7.26 -11.77 -34.77
C ASN A 6 7.06 -11.45 -33.27
N ALA A 7 7.72 -10.39 -32.78
CA ALA A 7 7.55 -9.90 -31.42
C ALA A 7 6.11 -9.39 -31.23
N ARG A 8 5.28 -10.21 -30.57
CA ARG A 8 3.95 -9.81 -30.11
C ARG A 8 4.09 -8.89 -28.89
N VAL A 9 4.17 -7.58 -29.15
CA VAL A 9 4.17 -6.53 -28.13
C VAL A 9 2.78 -6.44 -27.52
N LEU A 10 2.49 -7.26 -26.50
CA LEU A 10 1.10 -7.59 -26.17
C LEU A 10 0.33 -6.57 -25.33
N ASP A 11 0.93 -5.62 -24.60
CA ASP A 11 0.18 -4.47 -24.06
C ASP A 11 1.09 -3.40 -23.43
N LEU A 12 1.37 -2.28 -24.13
CA LEU A 12 2.08 -1.14 -23.52
C LEU A 12 1.28 -0.55 -22.34
N LYS A 13 -0.06 -0.58 -22.43
CA LYS A 13 -0.94 -0.04 -21.40
C LYS A 13 -0.88 -0.86 -20.11
N ALA A 14 -0.60 -2.16 -20.20
CA ALA A 14 -0.40 -2.98 -19.00
C ALA A 14 0.87 -2.58 -18.23
N ILE A 15 1.94 -2.19 -18.94
CA ILE A 15 3.18 -1.71 -18.31
C ILE A 15 2.94 -0.35 -17.64
N GLU A 16 2.26 0.57 -18.31
CA GLU A 16 1.86 1.86 -17.72
C GLU A 16 0.96 1.69 -16.50
N HIS A 17 -0.03 0.79 -16.59
CA HIS A 17 -0.92 0.50 -15.48
C HIS A 17 -0.16 -0.08 -14.29
N PHE A 18 0.71 -1.08 -14.52
CA PHE A 18 1.53 -1.66 -13.47
C PHE A 18 2.46 -0.63 -12.83
N LYS A 19 3.04 0.28 -13.62
CA LYS A 19 3.83 1.42 -13.10
C LYS A 19 3.01 2.27 -12.14
N GLY A 20 1.79 2.65 -12.53
CA GLY A 20 0.88 3.41 -11.67
C GLY A 20 0.53 2.68 -10.37
N VAL A 21 0.22 1.39 -10.44
CA VAL A 21 -0.05 0.55 -9.26
C VAL A 21 1.18 0.44 -8.35
N LEU A 22 2.38 0.30 -8.92
CA LEU A 22 3.63 0.18 -8.16
C LEU A 22 3.98 1.48 -7.41
N VAL A 23 3.76 2.63 -8.04
CA VAL A 23 3.92 3.96 -7.39
C VAL A 23 2.92 4.08 -6.23
N GLY A 24 1.64 3.83 -6.49
CA GLY A 24 0.60 3.89 -5.46
C GLY A 24 0.84 2.92 -4.30
N PHE A 25 1.37 1.73 -4.58
CA PHE A 25 1.79 0.77 -3.56
C PHE A 25 2.92 1.35 -2.67
N GLY A 26 3.95 1.95 -3.27
CA GLY A 26 5.05 2.56 -2.52
C GLY A 26 4.60 3.71 -1.62
N GLU A 27 3.70 4.56 -2.09
CA GLU A 27 3.12 5.66 -1.31
C GLU A 27 2.26 5.12 -0.15
N THR A 28 1.39 4.15 -0.43
CA THR A 28 0.54 3.52 0.57
C THR A 28 1.38 2.84 1.65
N LEU A 29 2.42 2.10 1.25
CA LEU A 29 3.31 1.41 2.18
C LEU A 29 4.02 2.39 3.13
N LYS A 30 4.53 3.52 2.60
CA LYS A 30 5.14 4.58 3.43
C LYS A 30 4.13 5.17 4.40
N ALA A 31 2.95 5.53 3.92
CA ALA A 31 1.91 6.15 4.74
C ALA A 31 1.49 5.22 5.89
N THR A 32 1.24 3.94 5.62
CA THR A 32 0.84 2.96 6.64
C THR A 32 1.93 2.72 7.69
N ILE A 33 3.20 2.63 7.29
CA ILE A 33 4.31 2.47 8.25
C ILE A 33 4.41 3.72 9.15
N MET A 34 4.34 4.91 8.55
CA MET A 34 4.40 6.17 9.30
C MET A 34 3.23 6.34 10.28
N GLU A 35 2.02 5.94 9.87
CA GLU A 35 0.83 5.97 10.73
C GLU A 35 1.01 5.05 11.94
N ALA A 36 1.42 3.80 11.71
CA ALA A 36 1.68 2.84 12.78
C ALA A 36 2.80 3.32 13.73
N ASP A 37 3.90 3.87 13.20
CA ASP A 37 4.98 4.46 14.00
C ASP A 37 4.46 5.61 14.87
N SER A 38 3.62 6.47 14.31
CA SER A 38 3.04 7.62 15.01
C SER A 38 2.12 7.19 16.16
N GLU A 39 1.26 6.20 15.94
CA GLU A 39 0.35 5.68 16.96
C GLU A 39 1.10 5.05 18.13
N ILE A 40 2.09 4.21 17.84
CA ILE A 40 2.90 3.57 18.88
C ILE A 40 3.71 4.63 19.64
N GLY A 41 4.34 5.57 18.93
CA GLY A 41 5.06 6.68 19.53
C GLY A 41 4.18 7.54 20.45
N ARG A 42 2.94 7.82 20.03
CA ARG A 42 1.95 8.53 20.84
C ARG A 42 1.58 7.75 22.10
N ALA A 43 1.38 6.44 22.00
CA ALA A 43 1.06 5.58 23.14
C ALA A 43 2.20 5.52 24.17
N ILE A 44 3.45 5.43 23.70
CA ILE A 44 4.65 5.49 24.56
C ILE A 44 4.70 6.84 25.27
N ASN A 45 4.63 7.95 24.52
CA ASN A 45 4.69 9.29 25.10
C ASN A 45 3.57 9.53 26.13
N TRP A 46 2.34 9.08 25.85
CA TRP A 46 1.23 9.17 26.79
C TRP A 46 1.47 8.38 28.09
N LEU A 47 2.12 7.21 28.00
CA LEU A 47 2.51 6.46 29.20
C LEU A 47 3.55 7.23 30.02
N GLU A 48 4.58 7.78 29.36
CA GLU A 48 5.70 8.47 30.00
C GLU A 48 5.34 9.81 30.62
N THR A 49 4.72 10.66 29.82
CA THR A 49 4.47 12.06 30.16
C THR A 49 3.20 12.21 30.98
N ASP A 50 2.09 11.59 30.54
CA ASP A 50 0.80 11.76 31.18
C ASP A 50 0.57 10.77 32.31
N ARG A 51 0.59 9.47 32.01
CA ARG A 51 0.08 8.45 32.94
C ARG A 51 0.98 8.21 34.13
N ILE A 52 2.29 8.14 33.92
CA ILE A 52 3.24 8.00 35.02
C ILE A 52 3.19 9.22 35.94
N GLN A 53 3.13 10.44 35.40
CA GLN A 53 3.01 11.66 36.22
C GLN A 53 1.68 11.74 36.93
N HIS A 54 0.57 11.38 36.27
CA HIS A 54 -0.74 11.28 36.89
C HIS A 54 -0.68 10.38 38.12
N TRP A 55 -0.17 9.15 38.00
CA TRP A 55 -0.12 8.22 39.14
C TRP A 55 0.84 8.68 40.24
N ARG A 56 1.96 9.33 39.91
CA ARG A 56 2.84 9.97 40.91
C ARG A 56 2.09 11.03 41.71
N ASN A 57 1.34 11.90 41.05
CA ASN A 57 0.53 12.94 41.71
C ASN A 57 -0.60 12.32 42.55
N GLN A 58 -1.25 11.29 42.03
CA GLN A 58 -2.30 10.54 42.73
C GLN A 58 -1.78 9.84 44.00
N ILE A 59 -0.54 9.35 43.99
CA ILE A 59 0.11 8.78 45.18
C ILE A 59 0.34 9.87 46.23
N ARG A 60 0.90 11.03 45.86
CA ARG A 60 1.10 12.16 46.77
C ARG A 60 -0.20 12.59 47.46
N LYS A 61 -1.28 12.77 46.68
CA LYS A 61 -2.61 13.11 47.20
C LYS A 61 -3.14 12.07 48.18
N ARG A 62 -2.97 10.77 47.88
CA ARG A 62 -3.44 9.69 48.76
C ARG A 62 -2.61 9.55 50.03
N GLN A 63 -1.31 9.84 49.97
CA GLN A 63 -0.46 9.90 51.16
C GLN A 63 -0.95 10.99 52.11
N GLU A 64 -1.33 12.15 51.57
CA GLU A 64 -1.92 13.23 52.37
C GLU A 64 -3.26 12.81 52.99
N LEU A 65 -4.14 12.15 52.23
CA LEU A 65 -5.40 11.62 52.78
C LEU A 65 -5.19 10.59 53.89
N ILE A 66 -4.12 9.78 53.83
CA ILE A 66 -3.77 8.87 54.92
C ILE A 66 -3.34 9.65 56.16
N ASN A 67 -2.56 10.72 56.01
CA ASN A 67 -2.14 11.56 57.13
C ASN A 67 -3.35 12.24 57.79
N ILE A 68 -4.28 12.77 57.00
CA ILE A 68 -5.56 13.33 57.48
C ILE A 68 -6.39 12.27 58.21
N ALA A 69 -6.58 11.08 57.61
CA ALA A 69 -7.35 10.01 58.25
C ALA A 69 -6.70 9.51 59.55
N ARG A 70 -5.35 9.51 59.64
CA ARG A 70 -4.62 9.20 60.87
C ARG A 70 -4.83 10.25 61.95
N SER A 71 -4.77 11.53 61.61
CA SER A 71 -4.97 12.61 62.58
C SER A 71 -6.42 12.66 63.07
N GLU A 72 -7.41 12.41 62.21
CA GLU A 72 -8.82 12.28 62.59
C GLU A 72 -9.05 11.11 63.56
N LEU A 73 -8.46 9.94 63.26
CA LEU A 73 -8.53 8.78 64.13
C LEU A 73 -7.92 9.08 65.51
N TYR A 74 -6.73 9.68 65.53
CA TYR A 74 -6.04 10.06 66.76
C TYR A 74 -6.86 11.08 67.58
N ARG A 75 -7.40 12.10 66.93
CA ARG A 75 -8.24 13.12 67.57
C ARG A 75 -9.47 12.48 68.23
N LYS A 76 -10.17 11.57 67.54
CA LYS A 76 -11.35 10.89 68.09
C LYS A 76 -11.01 9.93 69.22
N GLN A 77 -9.85 9.28 69.16
CA GLN A 77 -9.33 8.46 70.26
C GLN A 77 -9.06 9.28 71.52
N MET A 78 -8.52 10.49 71.38
CA MET A 78 -8.22 11.38 72.50
C MET A 78 -9.47 12.05 73.10
N GLN A 79 -10.52 12.29 72.30
CA GLN A 79 -11.75 12.94 72.75
C GLN A 79 -12.68 12.04 73.58
N GLY A 80 -12.55 10.71 73.50
CA GLY A 80 -13.38 9.81 74.30
C GLY A 80 -12.67 9.34 75.56
N SER A 81 -12.62 10.19 76.59
CA SER A 81 -12.10 9.78 77.91
C SER A 81 -12.58 10.64 79.10
N GLU A 82 -13.75 11.28 79.06
CA GLU A 82 -14.15 12.16 80.18
C GLU A 82 -15.47 11.84 80.90
N LYS A 83 -16.42 11.06 80.37
CA LYS A 83 -17.64 10.80 81.17
C LYS A 83 -18.48 9.55 80.95
N ASP A 84 -18.58 8.97 79.76
CA ASP A 84 -19.41 7.75 79.60
C ASP A 84 -19.16 7.10 78.23
N GLY A 85 -18.65 5.87 78.21
CA GLY A 85 -18.55 5.04 77.00
C GLY A 85 -17.32 5.26 76.10
N ARG A 86 -16.72 4.14 75.65
CA ARG A 86 -15.62 4.15 74.69
C ARG A 86 -16.07 4.81 73.37
N PRO A 87 -15.29 5.75 72.79
CA PRO A 87 -15.66 6.38 71.53
C PRO A 87 -15.72 5.35 70.39
N SER A 88 -16.78 5.38 69.58
CA SER A 88 -16.89 4.54 68.39
C SER A 88 -15.89 5.01 67.32
N VAL A 89 -14.71 4.41 67.29
CA VAL A 89 -13.60 4.69 66.33
C VAL A 89 -13.66 3.82 65.07
N VAL A 90 -14.77 3.10 64.86
CA VAL A 90 -14.91 2.11 63.78
C VAL A 90 -14.89 2.78 62.41
N ASP A 91 -15.58 3.92 62.27
CA ASP A 91 -15.68 4.65 61.00
C ASP A 91 -14.34 5.25 60.59
N GLU A 92 -13.59 5.82 61.52
CA GLU A 92 -12.27 6.41 61.27
C GLU A 92 -11.24 5.35 60.91
N LYS A 93 -11.29 4.19 61.59
CA LYS A 93 -10.45 3.03 61.20
C LYS A 93 -10.80 2.55 59.79
N LYS A 94 -12.09 2.50 59.43
CA LYS A 94 -12.53 2.12 58.08
C LYS A 94 -12.08 3.13 57.03
N LYS A 95 -12.19 4.43 57.31
CA LYS A 95 -11.68 5.51 56.44
C LYS A 95 -10.17 5.40 56.22
N LEU A 96 -9.40 5.17 57.29
CA LEU A 96 -7.96 4.97 57.20
C LEU A 96 -7.60 3.75 56.33
N GLN A 97 -8.26 2.61 56.55
CA GLN A 97 -8.07 1.41 55.73
C GLN A 97 -8.42 1.65 54.27
N GLN A 98 -9.50 2.38 53.98
CA GLN A 98 -9.88 2.72 52.61
C GLN A 98 -8.82 3.60 51.93
N ALA A 99 -8.29 4.62 52.63
CA ALA A 99 -7.23 5.48 52.12
C ALA A 99 -5.94 4.70 51.84
N GLN A 100 -5.57 3.77 52.73
CA GLN A 100 -4.44 2.86 52.53
C GLN A 100 -4.61 1.96 51.30
N ARG A 101 -5.76 1.30 51.16
CA ARG A 101 -6.07 0.47 49.98
C ARG A 101 -6.02 1.30 48.69
N ALA A 102 -6.56 2.51 48.71
CA ALA A 102 -6.54 3.40 47.56
C ALA A 102 -5.10 3.78 47.16
N LEU A 103 -4.21 3.98 48.14
CA LEU A 103 -2.78 4.24 47.91
C LEU A 103 -2.09 3.02 47.28
N GLU A 104 -2.33 1.81 47.80
CA GLU A 104 -1.78 0.59 47.22
C GLU A 104 -2.20 0.41 45.76
N VAL A 105 -3.49 0.64 45.45
CA VAL A 105 -3.99 0.56 44.08
C VAL A 105 -3.24 1.56 43.18
N ALA A 106 -3.05 2.80 43.63
CA ALA A 106 -2.32 3.81 42.86
C ALA A 106 -0.84 3.42 42.63
N GLN A 107 -0.18 2.86 43.64
CA GLN A 107 1.19 2.35 43.52
C GLN A 107 1.28 1.19 42.53
N ARG A 108 0.38 0.20 42.62
CA ARG A 108 0.32 -0.92 41.67
C ARG A 108 0.08 -0.43 40.24
N LYS A 109 -0.79 0.59 40.06
CA LYS A 109 -1.04 1.20 38.74
C LYS A 109 0.19 1.92 38.20
N LEU A 110 0.94 2.64 39.04
CA LEU A 110 2.20 3.26 38.64
C LEU A 110 3.22 2.22 38.15
N GLU A 111 3.44 1.16 38.93
CA GLU A 111 4.37 0.08 38.54
C GLU A 111 3.92 -0.63 37.27
N THR A 112 2.61 -0.84 37.11
CA THR A 112 2.02 -1.38 35.89
C THR A 112 2.30 -0.47 34.69
N CYS A 113 2.13 0.85 34.82
CA CYS A 113 2.43 1.79 33.74
C CYS A 113 3.91 1.77 33.34
N LYS A 114 4.84 1.75 34.31
CA LYS A 114 6.28 1.63 34.03
C LYS A 114 6.63 0.32 33.30
N LYS A 115 6.03 -0.80 33.74
CA LYS A 115 6.21 -2.11 33.11
C LYS A 115 5.72 -2.09 31.67
N TRP A 116 4.54 -1.53 31.41
CA TRP A 116 4.00 -1.43 30.06
C TRP A 116 4.80 -0.50 29.17
N ARG A 117 5.29 0.63 29.67
CA ARG A 117 6.21 1.49 28.93
C ARG A 117 7.43 0.70 28.45
N ASN A 118 8.16 0.03 29.36
CA ASN A 118 9.36 -0.74 29.00
C ASN A 118 9.06 -1.84 27.98
N ARG A 119 7.93 -2.51 28.17
CA ARG A 119 7.49 -3.56 27.24
C ARG A 119 7.20 -2.96 25.87
N LEU A 120 6.45 -1.88 25.81
CA LEU A 120 6.05 -1.24 24.55
C LEU A 120 7.25 -0.69 23.80
N GLU A 121 8.23 -0.06 24.48
CA GLU A 121 9.49 0.38 23.86
C GLU A 121 10.28 -0.77 23.24
N ARG A 122 10.35 -1.91 23.94
CA ARG A 122 11.03 -3.11 23.43
C ARG A 122 10.32 -3.66 22.20
N GLU A 123 9.01 -3.85 22.27
CA GLU A 123 8.22 -4.34 21.14
C GLU A 123 8.30 -3.37 19.95
N TYR A 124 8.27 -2.06 20.21
CA TYR A 124 8.42 -1.04 19.18
C TYR A 124 9.80 -1.09 18.50
N SER A 125 10.88 -1.31 19.26
CA SER A 125 12.21 -1.50 18.69
C SER A 125 12.29 -2.75 17.79
N MET A 126 11.64 -3.84 18.18
CA MET A 126 11.58 -5.07 17.37
C MET A 126 10.75 -4.86 16.10
N TYR A 127 9.58 -4.23 16.24
CA TYR A 127 8.72 -3.83 15.14
C TYR A 127 9.47 -2.96 14.11
N LYS A 128 10.18 -1.92 14.58
CA LYS A 128 10.96 -1.03 13.71
C LYS A 128 12.05 -1.77 12.94
N GLY A 129 12.70 -2.75 13.58
CA GLY A 129 13.64 -3.64 12.91
C GLY A 129 12.99 -4.41 11.77
N GLN A 130 11.83 -5.02 12.01
CA GLN A 130 11.08 -5.80 11.03
C GLN A 130 10.52 -4.94 9.88
N THR A 131 10.05 -3.71 10.16
CA THR A 131 9.47 -2.82 9.14
C THR A 131 10.49 -1.98 8.38
N SER A 132 11.72 -1.84 8.87
CA SER A 132 12.79 -1.09 8.18
C SER A 132 13.05 -1.56 6.75
N MET A 133 12.96 -2.87 6.51
CA MET A 133 13.12 -3.46 5.17
C MET A 133 11.97 -3.06 4.25
N LEU A 134 10.74 -3.03 4.76
CA LEU A 134 9.57 -2.58 4.00
C LEU A 134 9.68 -1.10 3.63
N GLY A 135 10.15 -0.26 4.56
CA GLY A 135 10.48 1.14 4.27
C GLY A 135 11.52 1.28 3.18
N THR A 136 12.59 0.47 3.24
CA THR A 136 13.64 0.45 2.20
C THR A 136 13.08 0.06 0.83
N ILE A 137 12.18 -0.92 0.77
CA ILE A 137 11.50 -1.31 -0.48
C ILE A 137 10.73 -0.13 -1.07
N ALA A 138 9.97 0.58 -0.24
CA ALA A 138 9.18 1.73 -0.69
C ALA A 138 10.04 2.93 -1.11
N GLU A 139 11.18 3.14 -0.46
CA GLU A 139 12.06 4.30 -0.72
C GLU A 139 13.03 4.07 -1.87
N LYS A 140 13.54 2.85 -2.04
CA LYS A 140 14.58 2.55 -3.02
C LYS A 140 14.09 1.62 -4.14
N ASN A 141 13.53 0.47 -3.79
CA ASN A 141 13.19 -0.55 -4.78
C ASN A 141 12.01 -0.14 -5.67
N VAL A 142 11.02 0.58 -5.13
CA VAL A 142 9.90 1.09 -5.92
C VAL A 142 10.38 2.09 -6.99
N PRO A 143 11.14 3.16 -6.67
CA PRO A 143 11.70 4.05 -7.69
C PRO A 143 12.61 3.35 -8.72
N GLU A 144 13.46 2.41 -8.28
CA GLU A 144 14.31 1.63 -9.18
C GLU A 144 13.47 0.77 -10.15
N GLY A 145 12.41 0.14 -9.64
CA GLY A 145 11.47 -0.63 -10.44
C GLY A 145 10.73 0.25 -11.46
N VAL A 146 10.24 1.41 -11.04
CA VAL A 146 9.58 2.40 -11.91
C VAL A 146 10.52 2.85 -13.02
N ALA A 147 11.76 3.24 -12.70
CA ALA A 147 12.75 3.65 -13.70
C ALA A 147 13.10 2.52 -14.69
N ARG A 148 13.07 1.26 -14.24
CA ARG A 148 13.26 0.11 -15.13
C ARG A 148 12.06 -0.08 -16.06
N LEU A 149 10.83 0.10 -15.57
CA LEU A 149 9.62 0.05 -16.39
C LEU A 149 9.60 1.18 -17.43
N ASP A 150 10.00 2.40 -17.05
CA ASP A 150 10.11 3.54 -17.98
C ASP A 150 11.09 3.21 -19.11
N ARG A 151 12.29 2.72 -18.81
CA ARG A 151 13.24 2.28 -19.86
C ARG A 151 12.68 1.18 -20.75
N MET A 152 11.93 0.23 -20.19
CA MET A 152 11.30 -0.83 -20.99
C MET A 152 10.24 -0.25 -21.93
N LEU A 153 9.46 0.71 -21.46
CA LEU A 153 8.44 1.39 -22.24
C LEU A 153 9.07 2.22 -23.37
N ASP A 154 10.11 3.02 -23.07
CA ASP A 154 10.85 3.80 -24.06
C ASP A 154 11.41 2.92 -25.19
N ASN A 155 12.01 1.78 -24.83
CA ASN A 155 12.54 0.84 -25.82
C ASN A 155 11.41 0.25 -26.68
N LEU A 156 10.30 -0.16 -26.07
CA LEU A 156 9.15 -0.73 -26.80
C LEU A 156 8.50 0.30 -27.73
N GLU A 157 8.40 1.57 -27.32
CA GLU A 157 7.92 2.66 -28.17
C GLU A 157 8.85 2.91 -29.36
N GLN A 158 10.17 2.90 -29.15
CA GLN A 158 11.15 2.98 -30.22
C GLN A 158 10.99 1.83 -31.23
N TYR A 159 10.88 0.58 -30.76
CA TYR A 159 10.65 -0.58 -31.64
C TYR A 159 9.36 -0.47 -32.46
N VAL A 160 8.26 0.00 -31.84
CA VAL A 160 6.99 0.18 -32.54
C VAL A 160 7.09 1.31 -33.58
N ASN A 161 7.72 2.42 -33.23
CA ASN A 161 7.91 3.56 -34.13
C ASN A 161 8.85 3.23 -35.30
N GLU A 162 9.95 2.51 -35.06
CA GLU A 162 10.88 2.08 -36.12
C GLU A 162 10.19 1.11 -37.10
N LYS A 163 9.42 0.13 -36.58
CA LYS A 163 8.68 -0.81 -37.43
C LYS A 163 7.56 -0.12 -38.22
N SER A 164 6.85 0.83 -37.59
CA SER A 164 5.81 1.61 -38.25
C SER A 164 6.40 2.58 -39.28
N GLY A 165 7.54 3.20 -38.98
CA GLY A 165 8.30 4.06 -39.89
C GLY A 165 8.81 3.30 -41.11
N ALA A 166 9.41 2.13 -40.92
CA ALA A 166 9.86 1.26 -42.01
C ALA A 166 8.69 0.79 -42.91
N GLN A 167 7.53 0.47 -42.33
CA GLN A 167 6.32 0.15 -43.10
C GLN A 167 5.78 1.36 -43.87
N THR A 168 5.85 2.55 -43.28
CA THR A 168 5.40 3.81 -43.90
C THR A 168 6.31 4.21 -45.05
N GLU A 169 7.63 4.13 -44.88
CA GLU A 169 8.60 4.39 -45.95
C GLU A 169 8.46 3.40 -47.09
N LEU A 170 8.35 2.09 -46.79
CA LEU A 170 8.13 1.04 -47.80
C LEU A 170 6.83 1.29 -48.58
N SER A 171 5.73 1.63 -47.89
CA SER A 171 4.47 2.00 -48.52
C SER A 171 4.59 3.28 -49.37
N SER A 172 5.41 4.25 -48.96
CA SER A 172 5.65 5.47 -49.72
C SER A 172 6.42 5.18 -51.01
N LEU A 173 7.44 4.30 -50.95
CA LEU A 173 8.27 3.92 -52.09
C LEU A 173 7.47 3.14 -53.13
N LEU A 174 6.65 2.17 -52.70
CA LEU A 174 5.74 1.43 -53.57
C LEU A 174 4.66 2.32 -54.21
N SER A 175 4.19 3.35 -53.51
CA SER A 175 3.21 4.29 -54.06
C SER A 175 3.84 5.35 -54.99
N THR A 176 5.12 5.69 -54.82
CA THR A 176 5.87 6.49 -55.80
C THR A 176 6.19 5.72 -57.08
N GLU A 177 6.60 4.45 -57.01
CA GLU A 177 6.79 3.61 -58.20
C GLU A 177 5.49 3.42 -58.99
N SER A 178 4.36 3.28 -58.28
CA SER A 178 3.04 3.20 -58.92
C SER A 178 2.66 4.49 -59.67
N LYS A 179 3.06 5.66 -59.16
CA LYS A 179 2.85 6.96 -59.83
C LYS A 179 3.81 7.21 -61.00
N GLU A 180 5.03 6.67 -60.94
CA GLU A 180 5.98 6.70 -62.06
C GLU A 180 5.59 5.75 -63.20
N SER A 181 5.04 4.57 -62.87
CA SER A 181 4.53 3.61 -63.85
C SER A 181 3.35 4.17 -64.66
N ILE A 182 2.50 5.03 -64.05
CA ILE A 182 1.41 5.73 -64.76
C ILE A 182 1.94 6.85 -65.68
N LYS A 183 3.10 7.45 -65.40
CA LYS A 183 3.69 8.50 -66.26
C LYS A 183 4.43 7.98 -67.48
N ARG A 184 4.71 6.67 -67.58
CA ARG A 184 5.31 6.04 -68.78
C ARG A 184 4.27 5.58 -69.80
N SER A 185 2.99 5.49 -69.43
CA SER A 185 1.89 5.23 -70.36
C SER A 185 1.27 6.54 -70.85
N GLY A 186 2.04 7.31 -71.62
CA GLY A 186 1.65 8.64 -72.08
C GLY A 186 2.13 8.96 -73.49
N ARG A 187 1.72 8.18 -74.50
CA ARG A 187 1.74 8.60 -75.92
C ARG A 187 0.81 7.75 -76.82
N SER A 188 -0.36 8.34 -77.14
CA SER A 188 -1.18 8.21 -78.37
C SER A 188 -1.74 6.82 -78.75
N GLN A 189 -3.00 6.59 -79.15
CA GLN A 189 -4.00 7.41 -79.83
C GLN A 189 -5.38 6.70 -79.78
N GLU A 190 -6.46 7.46 -79.62
CA GLU A 190 -7.89 7.10 -79.87
C GLU A 190 -8.19 6.90 -81.39
N PRO A 191 -9.40 6.50 -81.88
CA PRO A 191 -10.72 6.37 -81.20
C PRO A 191 -11.59 5.14 -81.61
N THR A 192 -12.76 5.03 -80.93
CA THR A 192 -14.05 4.40 -81.36
C THR A 192 -14.09 2.86 -81.44
N THR A 193 -15.06 2.12 -80.91
CA THR A 193 -16.52 2.30 -80.75
C THR A 193 -17.04 1.43 -79.59
N THR A 194 -18.02 1.93 -78.84
CA THR A 194 -18.99 1.19 -77.99
C THR A 194 -20.29 1.04 -78.81
N PRO A 195 -21.28 0.14 -78.53
CA PRO A 195 -21.45 -0.81 -77.41
C PRO A 195 -21.81 -2.26 -77.82
N SER A 196 -21.59 -3.24 -76.92
CA SER A 196 -22.56 -4.33 -76.74
C SER A 196 -22.53 -4.91 -75.32
N GLU A 197 -23.70 -4.85 -74.70
CA GLU A 197 -24.23 -5.60 -73.55
C GLU A 197 -24.44 -7.10 -73.90
N PRO A 198 -24.86 -8.01 -72.99
CA PRO A 198 -24.15 -8.52 -71.82
C PRO A 198 -24.20 -10.08 -71.80
N PRO A 199 -24.31 -10.85 -70.68
CA PRO A 199 -23.65 -12.15 -70.55
C PRO A 199 -24.58 -13.36 -70.77
N THR A 200 -24.02 -14.53 -71.09
CA THR A 200 -24.68 -15.84 -70.94
C THR A 200 -23.56 -16.87 -70.77
N THR A 201 -23.27 -17.33 -69.55
CA THR A 201 -23.86 -18.48 -68.81
C THR A 201 -23.56 -19.83 -69.46
N GLU A 202 -23.18 -20.77 -68.60
CA GLU A 202 -23.06 -22.23 -68.80
C GLU A 202 -21.73 -22.67 -69.45
N ALA A 203 -20.98 -23.64 -68.94
CA ALA A 203 -21.46 -24.86 -68.33
C ALA A 203 -20.52 -25.41 -67.24
N GLU A 204 -21.21 -25.92 -66.23
CA GLU A 204 -20.82 -26.82 -65.16
C GLU A 204 -20.47 -28.22 -65.72
N ALA A 205 -19.38 -28.81 -65.24
CA ALA A 205 -19.20 -30.26 -65.15
C ALA A 205 -18.10 -30.55 -64.11
N SER A 206 -18.48 -30.83 -62.86
CA SER A 206 -18.69 -32.19 -62.33
C SER A 206 -17.43 -33.05 -62.31
N GLN A 207 -16.83 -33.27 -61.12
CA GLN A 207 -16.87 -34.58 -60.42
C GLN A 207 -15.85 -34.65 -59.27
N GLN A 208 -16.38 -34.99 -58.10
CA GLN A 208 -15.73 -35.58 -56.91
C GLN A 208 -15.80 -37.13 -57.04
N PRO A 209 -15.35 -37.94 -56.05
CA PRO A 209 -14.08 -38.15 -55.32
C PRO A 209 -13.63 -39.63 -55.63
N PRO A 210 -13.07 -40.53 -54.76
CA PRO A 210 -12.59 -40.46 -53.37
C PRO A 210 -11.28 -41.24 -53.09
N GLU A 211 -11.06 -41.52 -51.80
CA GLU A 211 -10.15 -42.52 -51.18
C GLU A 211 -8.73 -42.07 -50.86
N SER A 212 -8.02 -42.68 -49.90
CA SER A 212 -8.29 -43.27 -48.59
C SER A 212 -6.89 -43.54 -47.98
N GLY A 213 -6.80 -43.85 -46.70
CA GLY A 213 -5.57 -44.30 -46.02
C GLY A 213 -5.16 -43.33 -44.91
N SER A 214 -5.35 -43.60 -43.62
CA SER A 214 -4.78 -44.72 -42.83
C SER A 214 -3.25 -44.73 -43.01
N GLU A 215 -2.40 -44.64 -42.00
CA GLU A 215 -2.39 -45.36 -40.73
C GLU A 215 -1.24 -44.79 -39.88
N THR A 216 -1.37 -45.02 -38.57
CA THR A 216 -0.30 -45.13 -37.55
C THR A 216 0.55 -43.92 -37.18
#